data_AF-A0AAD4CYC5-F1
#
_entry.id   AF-A0AAD4CYC5-F1
#
_cell.length_a   1.000
_cell.length_b   1.000
_cell.length_c   1.000
_cell.angle_alpha   90.00
_cell.angle_beta   90.00
_cell.angle_gamma   90.00
#
_symmetry.space_group_name_H-M   'P 1'
#
loop_
_entity.id
_entity.type
_entity.pdbx_description
1 polymer ?
#
loop_
_entity_poly.entity_id
_entity_poly.type
_entity_poly.pdbx_seq_one_letter_code
_entity_poly.pdbx_strand_id
1 'polypeptide(L)'
;MALETLSPTLYLSTAPPMAVGYAPGKPLTNERSYGGHAYAQSIWAASLTLQDSGFRIHEANGYWTQAGHANRPFIYEITTLSQTRSFVLRQVTARQPTTPSDECPFPRSDADKPRGPAAFVMTCSFKRAEEGPQYGLRFGKEKYGGIFAGGRDFEEFEKNATLPGPNGRITLADFPGLDVRTPNLEEYSKRNPGTGHRRLHVYRASMPMGEEVDVNLWAAAHAFVSDRAGLSVLVNAFGEKRLGMAGSLSHKMVFHVNSEELRIGNGKEWFIQEMSSPRGGEGRGTIETRIWSPSGQLIVSTMQDAMLRRPLEAKLS
;
A
#
# COMPACT_ATOMS: atom_id res chain seq x y z
N MET A 1 9.39 0.62 9.03
CA MET A 1 9.19 -0.77 8.58
C MET A 1 10.17 -1.67 9.31
N ALA A 2 9.86 -2.08 10.54
CA ALA A 2 10.80 -2.83 11.37
C ALA A 2 10.82 -4.30 10.97
N LEU A 3 11.97 -4.77 10.48
CA LEU A 3 12.25 -6.18 10.20
C LEU A 3 13.49 -6.58 11.01
N GLU A 4 13.40 -7.70 11.71
CA GLU A 4 14.56 -8.37 12.29
C GLU A 4 15.09 -9.43 11.32
N THR A 5 16.40 -9.42 11.10
CA THR A 5 17.08 -10.42 10.27
C THR A 5 17.29 -11.70 11.07
N LEU A 6 16.66 -12.79 10.61
CA LEU A 6 16.87 -14.13 11.17
C LEU A 6 18.00 -14.85 10.42
N SER A 7 18.01 -14.71 9.09
CA SER A 7 19.05 -15.16 8.18
C SER A 7 19.06 -14.28 6.92
N PRO A 8 20.02 -14.43 5.98
CA PRO A 8 20.02 -13.67 4.71
C PRO A 8 18.77 -13.86 3.83
N THR A 9 17.95 -14.86 4.11
CA THR A 9 16.73 -15.19 3.34
C THR A 9 15.48 -15.25 4.21
N LEU A 10 15.57 -14.87 5.48
CA LEU A 10 14.46 -15.00 6.44
C LEU A 10 14.40 -13.79 7.37
N TYR A 11 13.24 -13.13 7.39
CA TYR A 11 13.02 -11.90 8.16
C TYR A 11 11.75 -11.97 8.97
N LEU A 12 11.78 -11.43 10.19
CA LEU A 12 10.63 -11.31 11.08
C LEU A 12 10.14 -9.86 11.11
N SER A 13 8.84 -9.66 10.92
CA SER A 13 8.20 -8.39 11.23
C SER A 13 8.11 -8.21 12.74
N THR A 14 8.79 -7.20 13.30
CA THR A 14 8.74 -6.95 14.75
C THR A 14 7.63 -5.97 15.14
N ALA A 15 7.15 -5.17 14.17
CA ALA A 15 6.03 -4.27 14.37
C ALA A 15 4.71 -4.94 13.96
N PRO A 16 3.66 -4.85 14.78
CA PRO A 16 2.33 -5.36 14.42
C PRO A 16 1.80 -4.65 13.17
N PRO A 17 1.15 -5.38 12.26
CA PRO A 17 0.46 -4.74 11.16
C PRO A 17 -0.72 -3.93 11.70
N MET A 18 -1.07 -2.85 11.01
CA MET A 18 -2.27 -2.09 11.35
C MET A 18 -3.51 -2.98 11.18
N ALA A 19 -4.53 -2.72 11.98
CA ALA A 19 -5.86 -3.32 11.86
C ALA A 19 -6.90 -2.26 12.20
N VAL A 20 -8.15 -2.51 11.81
CA VAL A 20 -9.26 -1.64 12.20
C VAL A 20 -9.33 -1.59 13.74
N GLY A 21 -9.30 -0.39 14.31
CA GLY A 21 -9.32 -0.20 15.77
C GLY A 21 -7.98 -0.46 16.48
N TYR A 22 -6.93 -0.84 15.76
CA TYR A 22 -5.58 -0.99 16.31
C TYR A 22 -4.73 0.27 16.06
N ALA A 23 -4.02 0.71 17.09
CA ALA A 23 -3.00 1.74 17.00
C ALA A 23 -1.76 1.29 17.79
N PRO A 24 -0.53 1.72 17.40
CA PRO A 24 0.67 1.46 18.17
C PRO A 24 0.50 1.80 19.66
N GLY A 25 0.92 0.91 20.55
CA GLY A 25 0.78 1.07 22.01
C GLY A 25 -0.56 0.58 22.60
N LYS A 26 -1.48 0.07 21.79
CA LYS A 26 -2.68 -0.66 22.26
C LYS A 26 -2.40 -2.18 22.33
N PRO A 27 -3.18 -2.95 23.13
CA PRO A 27 -3.10 -4.40 23.11
C PRO A 27 -3.26 -4.96 21.69
N LEU A 28 -2.57 -6.07 21.41
CA LEU A 28 -2.68 -6.77 20.15
C LEU A 28 -4.14 -7.20 19.91
N THR A 29 -4.60 -7.06 18.66
CA THR A 29 -5.95 -7.44 18.26
C THR A 29 -5.93 -8.65 17.33
N ASN A 30 -6.95 -9.50 17.43
CA ASN A 30 -7.13 -10.62 16.50
C ASN A 30 -7.80 -10.21 15.18
N GLU A 31 -8.07 -8.91 15.00
CA GLU A 31 -8.64 -8.35 13.79
C GLU A 31 -7.74 -8.55 12.56
N ARG A 32 -8.35 -8.44 11.38
CA ARG A 32 -7.65 -8.58 10.11
C ARG A 32 -6.58 -7.51 9.96
N SER A 33 -5.38 -7.93 9.57
CA SER A 33 -4.26 -7.05 9.27
C SER A 33 -4.47 -6.28 7.97
N TYR A 34 -3.96 -5.05 7.91
CA TYR A 34 -3.86 -4.25 6.71
C TYR A 34 -2.91 -4.89 5.69
N GLY A 35 -3.42 -5.16 4.48
CA GLY A 35 -2.69 -5.86 3.42
C GLY A 35 -1.41 -5.13 2.98
N GLY A 36 -1.45 -3.81 2.91
CA GLY A 36 -0.31 -2.96 2.58
C GLY A 36 0.90 -3.13 3.49
N HIS A 37 0.71 -3.61 4.73
CA HIS A 37 1.83 -3.95 5.62
C HIS A 37 2.66 -5.10 5.06
N ALA A 38 2.00 -6.22 4.72
CA ALA A 38 2.66 -7.39 4.14
C ALA A 38 3.28 -7.06 2.77
N TYR A 39 2.56 -6.27 1.95
CA TYR A 39 3.03 -5.85 0.64
C TYR A 39 4.32 -5.01 0.73
N ALA A 40 4.31 -3.94 1.53
CA ALA A 40 5.44 -3.04 1.69
C ALA A 40 6.65 -3.70 2.37
N GLN A 41 6.42 -4.47 3.43
CA GLN A 41 7.51 -5.18 4.09
C GLN A 41 8.10 -6.30 3.22
N SER A 42 7.31 -6.91 2.35
CA SER A 42 7.86 -7.88 1.38
C SER A 42 8.82 -7.20 0.39
N ILE A 43 8.52 -5.98 -0.08
CA ILE A 43 9.43 -5.19 -0.91
C ILE A 43 10.72 -4.93 -0.14
N TRP A 44 10.58 -4.47 1.10
CA TRP A 44 11.74 -4.17 1.94
C TRP A 44 12.60 -5.40 2.26
N ALA A 45 11.98 -6.51 2.65
CA ALA A 45 12.66 -7.77 2.90
C ALA A 45 13.43 -8.27 1.66
N ALA A 46 12.82 -8.15 0.48
CA ALA A 46 13.48 -8.52 -0.77
C ALA A 46 14.68 -7.63 -1.13
N SER A 47 14.72 -6.37 -0.67
CA SER A 47 15.81 -5.42 -0.94
C SER A 47 16.94 -5.43 0.08
N LEU A 48 16.74 -5.99 1.28
CA LEU A 48 17.71 -5.90 2.40
C LEU A 48 19.12 -6.38 2.03
N THR A 49 19.26 -7.48 1.28
CA THR A 49 20.60 -7.95 0.86
C THR A 49 21.09 -7.31 -0.45
N LEU A 50 20.40 -6.29 -0.97
CA LEU A 50 20.72 -5.61 -2.23
C LEU A 50 21.14 -4.14 -2.02
N GLN A 51 21.14 -3.63 -0.79
CA GLN A 51 21.39 -2.20 -0.48
C GLN A 51 22.67 -1.68 -1.15
N ASP A 52 23.78 -2.40 -0.99
CA ASP A 52 25.10 -2.01 -1.52
C ASP A 52 25.37 -2.47 -2.96
N SER A 53 24.40 -3.10 -3.62
CA SER A 53 24.61 -3.73 -4.93
C SER A 53 24.40 -2.80 -6.13
N GLY A 54 23.73 -1.66 -5.90
CA GLY A 54 23.25 -0.75 -6.95
C GLY A 54 21.95 -1.20 -7.64
N PHE A 55 21.33 -2.31 -7.19
CA PHE A 55 20.03 -2.72 -7.67
C PHE A 55 18.90 -1.89 -7.03
N ARG A 56 17.96 -1.48 -7.87
CA ARG A 56 16.79 -0.64 -7.57
C ARG A 56 15.53 -1.41 -7.95
N ILE A 57 14.54 -1.44 -7.07
CA ILE A 57 13.27 -2.08 -7.40
C ILE A 57 12.59 -1.30 -8.53
N HIS A 58 12.08 -2.01 -9.52
CA HIS A 58 11.29 -1.42 -10.61
C HIS A 58 9.90 -2.07 -10.76
N GLU A 59 9.69 -3.25 -10.17
CA GLU A 59 8.41 -3.94 -10.19
C GLU A 59 8.20 -4.78 -8.93
N ALA A 60 6.96 -4.80 -8.43
CA ALA A 60 6.48 -5.73 -7.43
C ALA A 60 5.09 -6.25 -7.83
N ASN A 61 4.86 -7.55 -7.75
CA ASN A 61 3.56 -8.17 -8.04
C ASN A 61 3.25 -9.25 -7.01
N GLY A 62 2.15 -9.10 -6.27
CA GLY A 62 1.81 -10.01 -5.19
C GLY A 62 0.34 -10.37 -5.10
N TYR A 63 0.08 -11.44 -4.34
CA TYR A 63 -1.22 -12.06 -4.16
C TYR A 63 -1.47 -12.30 -2.67
N TRP A 64 -2.62 -11.85 -2.16
CA TRP A 64 -3.10 -12.22 -0.84
C TRP A 64 -3.82 -13.55 -0.94
N THR A 65 -3.29 -14.55 -0.26
CA THR A 65 -3.83 -15.91 -0.28
C THR A 65 -4.71 -16.17 0.94
N GLN A 66 -4.47 -15.47 2.06
CA GLN A 66 -5.26 -15.57 3.29
C GLN A 66 -5.35 -14.23 4.02
N ALA A 67 -6.37 -14.09 4.87
CA ALA A 67 -6.47 -12.95 5.76
C ALA A 67 -5.37 -13.04 6.83
N GLY A 68 -4.54 -12.01 6.94
CA GLY A 68 -3.59 -11.89 8.03
C GLY A 68 -4.25 -11.41 9.32
N HIS A 69 -3.59 -11.63 10.45
CA HIS A 69 -4.04 -11.25 11.78
C HIS A 69 -3.05 -10.28 12.42
N ALA A 70 -3.54 -9.26 13.13
CA ALA A 70 -2.67 -8.24 13.71
C ALA A 70 -1.93 -8.63 15.00
N ASN A 71 -2.32 -9.73 15.64
CA ASN A 71 -1.68 -10.28 16.83
C ASN A 71 -0.55 -11.28 16.53
N ARG A 72 -0.12 -11.38 15.27
CA ARG A 72 0.91 -12.33 14.83
C ARG A 72 1.92 -11.62 13.92
N PRO A 73 3.23 -11.89 14.05
CA PRO A 73 4.19 -11.36 13.11
C PRO A 73 4.04 -11.99 11.73
N PHE A 74 4.39 -11.24 10.69
CA PHE A 74 4.72 -11.82 9.40
C PHE A 74 6.17 -12.27 9.39
N ILE A 75 6.41 -13.45 8.83
CA ILE A 75 7.73 -14.02 8.58
C ILE A 75 7.91 -14.08 7.06
N TYR A 76 8.93 -13.41 6.54
CA TYR A 76 9.20 -13.27 5.11
C TYR A 76 10.36 -14.17 4.70
N GLU A 77 10.08 -15.13 3.84
CA GLU A 77 11.05 -16.02 3.22
C GLU A 77 11.39 -15.51 1.81
N ILE A 78 12.67 -15.27 1.54
CA ILE A 78 13.17 -14.72 0.27
C ILE A 78 13.84 -15.83 -0.54
N THR A 79 13.45 -15.96 -1.80
CA THR A 79 14.12 -16.83 -2.79
C THR A 79 14.58 -16.00 -3.97
N THR A 80 15.88 -16.03 -4.29
CA THR A 80 16.38 -15.46 -5.55
C THR A 80 16.05 -16.42 -6.69
N LEU A 81 15.18 -15.98 -7.61
CA LEU A 81 14.77 -16.78 -8.76
C LEU A 81 15.76 -16.65 -9.93
N SER A 82 16.30 -15.45 -10.13
CA SER A 82 17.34 -15.20 -11.12
C SER A 82 18.19 -13.99 -10.75
N GLN A 83 19.45 -14.00 -11.18
CA GLN A 83 20.37 -12.89 -11.02
C GLN A 83 21.28 -12.81 -12.24
N THR A 84 21.28 -11.65 -12.89
CA THR A 84 22.13 -11.30 -14.03
C THR A 84 22.94 -10.06 -13.70
N ARG A 85 23.72 -9.55 -14.67
CA ARG A 85 24.43 -8.26 -14.52
C ARG A 85 23.48 -7.09 -14.29
N SER A 86 22.29 -7.13 -14.91
CA SER A 86 21.38 -5.98 -15.00
C SER A 86 20.09 -6.15 -14.21
N PHE A 87 19.68 -7.39 -13.89
CA PHE A 87 18.43 -7.69 -13.21
C PHE A 87 18.57 -8.74 -12.10
N VAL A 88 17.78 -8.59 -11.04
CA VAL A 88 17.56 -9.59 -9.99
C VAL A 88 16.06 -9.80 -9.83
N LEU A 89 15.60 -11.04 -9.90
CA LEU A 89 14.22 -11.42 -9.61
C LEU A 89 14.17 -12.21 -8.30
N ARG A 90 13.34 -11.77 -7.36
CA ARG A 90 13.13 -12.44 -6.06
C ARG A 90 11.67 -12.80 -5.87
N GLN A 91 11.44 -13.93 -5.22
CA GLN A 91 10.15 -14.28 -4.64
C GLN A 91 10.19 -14.05 -3.13
N VAL A 92 9.09 -13.53 -2.59
CA VAL A 92 8.82 -13.39 -1.17
C VAL A 92 7.62 -14.26 -0.83
N THR A 93 7.76 -15.11 0.18
CA THR A 93 6.63 -15.82 0.77
C THR A 93 6.46 -15.36 2.21
N ALA A 94 5.32 -14.73 2.51
CA ALA A 94 4.99 -14.26 3.84
C ALA A 94 4.04 -15.24 4.53
N ARG A 95 4.40 -15.70 5.72
CA ARG A 95 3.60 -16.58 6.59
C ARG A 95 3.40 -15.94 7.95
N GLN A 96 2.38 -16.38 8.68
CA GLN A 96 2.21 -16.05 10.09
C GLN A 96 2.23 -17.32 10.94
N PRO A 97 2.70 -17.25 12.20
CA PRO A 97 2.45 -18.29 13.19
C PRO A 97 0.97 -18.66 13.30
N THR A 98 0.68 -19.91 13.64
CA THR A 98 -0.70 -20.38 13.88
C THR A 98 -1.29 -19.86 15.20
N THR A 99 -0.43 -19.52 16.16
CA THR A 99 -0.79 -18.96 17.47
C THR A 99 -0.39 -17.49 17.59
N PRO A 100 -1.13 -16.67 18.35
CA PRO A 100 -0.77 -15.27 18.61
C PRO A 100 0.59 -15.09 19.29
N SER A 101 1.12 -13.86 19.23
CA SER A 101 2.15 -13.40 20.16
C SER A 101 1.51 -12.88 21.45
N ASP A 102 2.24 -13.02 22.55
CA ASP A 102 1.90 -12.42 23.84
C ASP A 102 2.55 -11.04 24.03
N GLU A 103 3.55 -10.69 23.20
CA GLU A 103 4.38 -9.50 23.33
C GLU A 103 4.38 -8.65 22.06
N CYS A 104 4.57 -7.33 22.25
CA CYS A 104 4.73 -6.34 21.18
C CYS A 104 5.79 -5.30 21.60
N PRO A 105 6.87 -5.04 20.84
CA PRO A 105 7.23 -5.65 19.55
C PRO A 105 7.32 -7.18 19.59
N PHE A 106 7.06 -7.83 18.46
CA PHE A 106 7.07 -9.29 18.38
C PHE A 106 8.48 -9.83 18.66
N PRO A 107 8.64 -10.78 19.59
CA PRO A 107 9.95 -11.33 19.94
C PRO A 107 10.45 -12.28 18.86
N ARG A 108 11.78 -12.41 18.76
CA ARG A 108 12.45 -13.34 17.82
C ARG A 108 11.90 -14.78 17.92
N SER A 109 11.55 -15.22 19.12
CA SER A 109 10.99 -16.56 19.39
C SER A 109 9.66 -16.84 18.68
N ASP A 110 8.92 -15.82 18.25
CA ASP A 110 7.72 -16.01 17.43
C ASP A 110 8.04 -16.65 16.07
N ALA A 111 9.27 -16.48 15.58
CA ALA A 111 9.70 -17.06 14.31
C ALA A 111 9.78 -18.60 14.32
N ASP A 112 9.91 -19.17 15.53
CA ASP A 112 10.04 -20.61 15.79
C ASP A 112 8.67 -21.28 15.99
N LYS A 113 7.59 -20.50 16.16
CA LYS A 113 6.23 -21.02 16.27
C LYS A 113 5.80 -21.73 14.97
N PRO A 114 4.94 -22.76 15.05
CA PRO A 114 4.42 -23.43 13.85
C PRO A 114 3.73 -22.44 12.91
N ARG A 115 4.19 -22.40 11.66
CA ARG A 115 3.72 -21.45 10.65
C ARG A 115 2.49 -21.99 9.93
N GLY A 116 1.54 -21.11 9.70
CA GLY A 116 0.42 -21.38 8.81
C GLY A 116 0.85 -21.44 7.33
N PRO A 117 -0.12 -21.67 6.43
CA PRO A 117 0.08 -21.50 4.99
C PRO A 117 0.55 -20.08 4.63
N ALA A 118 1.02 -19.90 3.39
CA ALA A 118 1.34 -18.57 2.87
C ALA A 118 0.11 -17.66 3.00
N ALA A 119 0.30 -16.50 3.62
CA ALA A 119 -0.70 -15.46 3.72
C ALA A 119 -0.58 -14.46 2.56
N PHE A 120 0.64 -14.28 2.05
CA PHE A 120 0.94 -13.42 0.93
C PHE A 120 2.18 -13.94 0.17
N VAL A 121 2.14 -13.85 -1.17
CA VAL A 121 3.26 -14.24 -2.05
C VAL A 121 3.51 -13.12 -3.04
N MET A 122 4.78 -12.78 -3.29
CA MET A 122 5.14 -11.70 -4.20
C MET A 122 6.40 -12.01 -5.00
N THR A 123 6.48 -11.50 -6.22
CA THR A 123 7.73 -11.37 -6.96
C THR A 123 8.16 -9.91 -7.02
N CYS A 124 9.45 -9.65 -6.79
CA CYS A 124 10.09 -8.35 -6.91
C CYS A 124 11.18 -8.40 -7.97
N SER A 125 11.15 -7.49 -8.93
CA SER A 125 12.21 -7.32 -9.91
C SER A 125 13.00 -6.05 -9.62
N PHE A 126 14.31 -6.21 -9.59
CA PHE A 126 15.28 -5.14 -9.38
C PHE A 126 16.17 -4.99 -10.61
N LYS A 127 16.54 -3.76 -10.95
CA LYS A 127 17.46 -3.43 -12.04
C LYS A 127 18.50 -2.43 -11.59
N ARG A 128 19.63 -2.34 -12.30
CA ARG A 128 20.57 -1.22 -12.08
C ARG A 128 19.92 0.10 -12.52
N ALA A 129 20.26 1.17 -11.82
CA ALA A 129 19.89 2.52 -12.24
C ALA A 129 20.50 2.82 -13.62
N GLU A 130 19.70 3.41 -14.49
CA GLU A 130 20.11 3.79 -15.84
C GLU A 130 19.46 5.14 -16.18
N GLU A 131 20.17 5.94 -16.97
CA GLU A 131 19.64 7.15 -17.59
C GLU A 131 19.09 6.83 -18.98
N GLY A 132 18.10 7.59 -19.44
CA GLY A 132 17.51 7.38 -20.75
C GLY A 132 16.43 8.42 -21.09
N PRO A 133 15.95 8.45 -22.34
CA PRO A 133 14.86 9.32 -22.73
C PRO A 133 13.59 9.01 -21.94
N GLN A 134 12.81 10.04 -21.62
CA GLN A 134 11.61 9.91 -20.79
C GLN A 134 10.41 10.52 -21.51
N TYR A 135 9.25 9.88 -21.33
CA TYR A 135 7.93 10.42 -21.68
C TYR A 135 6.95 9.95 -20.61
N GLY A 136 5.83 10.65 -20.45
CA GLY A 136 4.84 10.25 -19.48
C GLY A 136 3.73 11.27 -19.32
N LEU A 137 2.69 10.85 -18.62
CA LEU A 137 1.60 11.73 -18.22
C LEU A 137 2.09 12.73 -17.17
N ARG A 138 1.43 13.89 -17.11
CA ARG A 138 1.56 14.85 -16.01
C ARG A 138 0.27 14.90 -15.19
N PHE A 139 0.39 15.18 -13.90
CA PHE A 139 -0.78 15.37 -13.06
C PHE A 139 -1.54 16.64 -13.47
N GLY A 140 -2.73 16.46 -14.03
CA GLY A 140 -3.61 17.56 -14.44
C GLY A 140 -4.41 18.10 -13.25
N LYS A 141 -3.87 19.09 -12.53
CA LYS A 141 -4.55 19.73 -11.38
C LYS A 141 -5.89 20.34 -11.78
N GLU A 142 -5.96 20.88 -12.99
CA GLU A 142 -7.15 21.51 -13.60
C GLU A 142 -8.36 20.56 -13.69
N LYS A 143 -8.12 19.24 -13.79
CA LYS A 143 -9.16 18.20 -13.77
C LYS A 143 -10.03 18.28 -12.51
N TYR A 144 -9.45 18.72 -11.41
CA TYR A 144 -10.09 18.80 -10.10
C TYR A 144 -10.58 20.21 -9.77
N GLY A 145 -10.61 21.11 -10.75
CA GLY A 145 -11.13 22.46 -10.62
C GLY A 145 -10.51 23.22 -9.46
N GLY A 146 -11.36 23.80 -8.61
CA GLY A 146 -10.93 24.62 -7.49
C GLY A 146 -10.11 23.88 -6.43
N ILE A 147 -10.16 22.54 -6.35
CA ILE A 147 -9.58 21.75 -5.23
C ILE A 147 -8.10 22.06 -5.02
N PHE A 148 -7.35 22.21 -6.11
CA PHE A 148 -5.93 22.58 -6.09
C PHE A 148 -5.69 24.06 -6.45
N ALA A 149 -6.75 24.85 -6.60
CA ALA A 149 -6.64 26.28 -6.91
C ALA A 149 -6.20 27.09 -5.68
N GLY A 150 -5.56 28.23 -5.93
CA GLY A 150 -5.24 29.23 -4.91
C GLY A 150 -4.10 28.86 -3.95
N GLY A 151 -3.33 27.82 -4.24
CA GLY A 151 -2.23 27.39 -3.36
C GLY A 151 -2.73 26.82 -2.03
N ARG A 152 -3.96 26.28 -1.98
CA ARG A 152 -4.49 25.60 -0.80
C ARG A 152 -3.48 24.61 -0.26
N ASP A 153 -3.19 24.73 1.03
CA ASP A 153 -2.26 23.85 1.70
C ASP A 153 -2.90 22.47 1.81
N PHE A 154 -2.17 21.44 1.40
CA PHE A 154 -2.61 20.05 1.53
C PHE A 154 -2.85 19.66 2.99
N GLU A 155 -2.26 20.40 3.94
CA GLU A 155 -2.51 20.27 5.38
C GLU A 155 -3.95 20.58 5.79
N GLU A 156 -4.71 21.33 4.99
CA GLU A 156 -6.13 21.62 5.23
C GLU A 156 -7.04 20.42 4.92
N PHE A 157 -6.55 19.46 4.13
CA PHE A 157 -7.34 18.28 3.79
C PHE A 157 -7.51 17.33 4.99
N GLU A 158 -8.60 16.56 4.96
CA GLU A 158 -9.03 15.73 6.07
C GLU A 158 -8.04 14.59 6.33
N LYS A 159 -7.51 14.52 7.55
CA LYS A 159 -6.58 13.46 7.98
C LYS A 159 -7.30 12.13 8.24
N ASN A 160 -8.42 12.19 8.98
CA ASN A 160 -9.20 11.03 9.40
C ASN A 160 -10.46 10.83 8.56
N ALA A 161 -10.30 10.85 7.23
CA ALA A 161 -11.42 10.71 6.33
C ALA A 161 -12.20 9.41 6.58
N THR A 162 -13.52 9.52 6.55
CA THR A 162 -14.42 8.43 6.87
C THR A 162 -15.19 7.97 5.63
N LEU A 163 -15.50 6.67 5.57
CA LEU A 163 -16.18 6.06 4.44
C LEU A 163 -17.37 5.21 4.84
N PRO A 164 -18.42 5.12 4.00
CA PRO A 164 -19.53 4.19 4.23
C PRO A 164 -19.05 2.73 4.16
N GLY A 165 -19.06 2.05 5.30
CA GLY A 165 -18.71 0.64 5.46
C GLY A 165 -19.92 -0.24 5.77
N PRO A 166 -19.70 -1.56 5.97
CA PRO A 166 -20.79 -2.50 6.22
C PRO A 166 -21.52 -2.21 7.53
N ASN A 167 -20.80 -1.78 8.58
CA ASN A 167 -21.31 -1.54 9.94
C ASN A 167 -21.28 -0.06 10.35
N GLY A 168 -21.51 0.87 9.41
CA GLY A 168 -21.50 2.32 9.68
C GLY A 168 -20.37 3.03 8.92
N ARG A 169 -19.66 3.95 9.57
CA ARG A 169 -18.51 4.65 8.97
C ARG A 169 -17.20 3.96 9.35
N ILE A 170 -16.33 3.75 8.36
CA ILE A 170 -14.95 3.31 8.55
C ILE A 170 -14.07 4.56 8.55
N THR A 171 -13.39 4.83 9.66
CA THR A 171 -12.30 5.81 9.69
C THR A 171 -11.07 5.18 9.05
N LEU A 172 -10.50 5.85 8.05
CA LEU A 172 -9.24 5.41 7.46
C LEU A 172 -8.12 5.61 8.48
N ALA A 173 -7.51 4.50 8.93
CA ALA A 173 -6.50 4.51 10.00
C ALA A 173 -5.33 5.47 9.70
N ASP A 174 -4.78 6.14 10.72
CA ASP A 174 -3.52 6.87 10.56
C ASP A 174 -2.36 5.89 10.28
N PHE A 175 -1.45 6.26 9.40
CA PHE A 175 -0.29 5.44 9.02
C PHE A 175 0.95 5.93 9.78
N PRO A 176 1.53 5.13 10.69
CA PRO A 176 2.72 5.54 11.43
C PRO A 176 3.85 5.93 10.47
N GLY A 177 4.42 7.12 10.66
CA GLY A 177 5.51 7.65 9.84
C GLY A 177 5.07 8.41 8.58
N LEU A 178 3.78 8.47 8.28
CA LEU A 178 3.23 9.19 7.13
C LEU A 178 2.12 10.16 7.56
N ASP A 179 2.15 11.37 7.02
CA ASP A 179 0.98 12.25 7.04
C ASP A 179 0.20 11.99 5.76
N VAL A 180 -1.05 11.53 5.89
CA VAL A 180 -1.94 11.21 4.75
C VAL A 180 -3.22 12.00 4.89
N ARG A 181 -3.56 12.79 3.88
CA ARG A 181 -4.77 13.58 3.81
C ARG A 181 -5.63 13.19 2.63
N THR A 182 -6.93 13.44 2.74
CA THR A 182 -7.93 13.10 1.71
C THR A 182 -8.67 14.35 1.28
N PRO A 183 -8.46 14.84 0.04
CA PRO A 183 -9.27 15.91 -0.52
C PRO A 183 -10.74 15.48 -0.64
N ASN A 184 -11.66 16.40 -0.36
CA ASN A 184 -13.08 16.16 -0.61
C ASN A 184 -13.38 16.25 -2.12
N LEU A 185 -13.69 15.09 -2.73
CA LEU A 185 -14.04 14.98 -4.14
C LEU A 185 -15.54 14.82 -4.40
N GLU A 186 -16.42 15.24 -3.48
CA GLU A 186 -17.87 15.02 -3.62
C GLU A 186 -18.43 15.69 -4.89
N GLU A 187 -18.11 16.96 -5.14
CA GLU A 187 -18.60 17.66 -6.34
C GLU A 187 -18.04 17.06 -7.63
N TYR A 188 -16.75 16.71 -7.64
CA TYR A 188 -16.11 15.99 -8.75
C TYR A 188 -16.83 14.66 -9.03
N SER A 189 -17.12 13.90 -7.97
CA SER A 189 -17.75 12.58 -8.06
C SER A 189 -19.20 12.64 -8.54
N LYS A 190 -19.96 13.68 -8.13
CA LYS A 190 -21.33 13.93 -8.64
C LYS A 190 -21.34 14.13 -10.16
N ARG A 191 -20.34 14.84 -10.70
CA ARG A 191 -20.18 15.08 -12.13
C ARG A 191 -19.57 13.89 -12.89
N ASN A 192 -18.86 13.02 -12.19
CA ASN A 192 -18.12 11.89 -12.76
C ASN A 192 -18.46 10.58 -12.00
N PRO A 193 -19.68 10.05 -12.11
CA PRO A 193 -20.07 8.81 -11.45
C PRO A 193 -19.45 7.58 -12.13
N GLY A 194 -19.58 6.41 -11.49
CA GLY A 194 -19.14 5.14 -12.06
C GLY A 194 -17.64 5.09 -12.32
N THR A 195 -17.23 4.75 -13.54
CA THR A 195 -15.82 4.67 -13.97
C THR A 195 -15.14 6.04 -14.08
N GLY A 196 -15.92 7.13 -14.11
CA GLY A 196 -15.42 8.50 -14.01
C GLY A 196 -14.93 8.87 -12.61
N HIS A 197 -15.37 8.15 -11.57
CA HIS A 197 -15.05 8.47 -10.19
C HIS A 197 -13.54 8.37 -9.93
N ARG A 198 -13.04 9.27 -9.10
CA ARG A 198 -11.65 9.27 -8.63
C ARG A 198 -11.63 9.40 -7.12
N ARG A 199 -10.66 8.72 -6.50
CA ARG A 199 -10.28 8.95 -5.11
C ARG A 199 -8.85 9.47 -5.09
N LEU A 200 -8.62 10.51 -4.28
CA LEU A 200 -7.30 11.08 -4.06
C LEU A 200 -6.86 10.90 -2.61
N HIS A 201 -5.59 10.57 -2.43
CA HIS A 201 -4.87 10.82 -1.20
C HIS A 201 -3.66 11.70 -1.51
N VAL A 202 -3.34 12.62 -0.63
CA VAL A 202 -2.06 13.31 -0.64
C VAL A 202 -1.28 12.87 0.59
N TYR A 203 0.01 12.61 0.44
CA TYR A 203 0.81 12.10 1.55
C TYR A 203 2.27 12.53 1.50
N ARG A 204 2.89 12.58 2.68
CA ARG A 204 4.31 12.86 2.89
C ARG A 204 4.84 12.09 4.11
N ALA A 205 6.14 12.07 4.31
CA ALA A 205 6.70 11.58 5.57
C ALA A 205 6.23 12.50 6.72
N SER A 206 5.83 11.92 7.86
CA SER A 206 5.38 12.71 9.01
C SER A 206 6.52 13.46 9.71
N MET A 207 7.75 13.03 9.46
CA MET A 207 8.97 13.63 9.98
C MET A 207 10.09 13.49 8.96
N PRO A 208 11.10 14.37 8.96
CA PRO A 208 12.31 14.18 8.18
C PRO A 208 12.97 12.86 8.52
N MET A 209 13.42 12.14 7.51
CA MET A 209 14.18 10.91 7.61
C MET A 209 15.62 11.16 7.16
N GLY A 210 16.58 10.48 7.80
CA GLY A 210 18.01 10.66 7.54
C GLY A 210 18.41 10.33 6.10
N GLU A 211 19.58 10.83 5.69
CA GLU A 211 20.13 10.59 4.35
C GLU A 211 20.64 9.14 4.17
N GLU A 212 20.87 8.43 5.27
CA GLU A 212 21.32 7.03 5.31
C GLU A 212 20.23 6.02 4.95
N VAL A 213 19.00 6.49 4.69
CA VAL A 213 17.89 5.59 4.34
C VAL A 213 18.12 5.00 2.95
N ASP A 214 18.16 3.66 2.90
CA ASP A 214 18.26 2.92 1.65
C ASP A 214 17.15 3.34 0.68
N VAL A 215 17.53 3.55 -0.58
CA VAL A 215 16.65 4.07 -1.62
C VAL A 215 15.46 3.14 -1.93
N ASN A 216 15.59 1.82 -1.73
CA ASN A 216 14.48 0.89 -1.92
C ASN A 216 13.46 0.96 -0.77
N LEU A 217 13.82 1.50 0.40
CA LEU A 217 12.85 1.73 1.47
C LEU A 217 11.78 2.76 1.07
N TRP A 218 12.15 3.73 0.23
CA TRP A 218 11.19 4.69 -0.33
C TRP A 218 10.12 4.01 -1.18
N ALA A 219 10.53 3.04 -2.01
CA ALA A 219 9.60 2.23 -2.79
C ALA A 219 8.61 1.47 -1.89
N ALA A 220 9.09 0.90 -0.78
CA ALA A 220 8.24 0.26 0.21
C ALA A 220 7.25 1.27 0.85
N ALA A 221 7.67 2.50 1.15
CA ALA A 221 6.78 3.53 1.70
C ALA A 221 5.62 3.88 0.74
N HIS A 222 5.91 4.05 -0.55
CA HIS A 222 4.88 4.22 -1.58
C HIS A 222 3.94 3.01 -1.67
N ALA A 223 4.51 1.80 -1.59
CA ALA A 223 3.77 0.56 -1.63
C ALA A 223 2.78 0.44 -0.45
N PHE A 224 3.21 0.88 0.74
CA PHE A 224 2.37 0.91 1.94
C PHE A 224 1.16 1.84 1.78
N VAL A 225 1.32 2.98 1.13
CA VAL A 225 0.21 3.91 0.84
C VAL A 225 -0.68 3.41 -0.30
N SER A 226 -0.11 2.72 -1.28
CA SER A 226 -0.83 2.31 -2.49
C SER A 226 -2.04 1.39 -2.24
N ASP A 227 -2.03 0.61 -1.15
CA ASP A 227 -3.14 -0.27 -0.74
C ASP A 227 -4.18 0.45 0.16
N ARG A 228 -4.02 1.76 0.40
CA ARG A 228 -4.92 2.53 1.25
C ARG A 228 -6.21 2.86 0.51
N ALA A 229 -7.32 2.40 1.08
CA ALA A 229 -8.67 2.78 0.68
C ALA A 229 -9.03 2.53 -0.80
N GLY A 230 -8.25 1.77 -1.57
CA GLY A 230 -8.53 1.46 -2.98
C GLY A 230 -9.91 0.81 -3.17
N LEU A 231 -10.29 -0.10 -2.27
CA LEU A 231 -11.59 -0.79 -2.29
C LEU A 231 -12.80 0.16 -2.27
N SER A 232 -12.64 1.37 -1.74
CA SER A 232 -13.73 2.36 -1.68
C SER A 232 -14.06 2.97 -3.05
N VAL A 233 -13.14 2.93 -4.00
CA VAL A 233 -13.39 3.34 -5.39
C VAL A 233 -14.44 2.45 -6.03
N LEU A 234 -14.44 1.16 -5.67
CA LEU A 234 -15.41 0.19 -6.18
C LEU A 234 -16.84 0.53 -5.72
N VAL A 235 -17.01 1.09 -4.53
CA VAL A 235 -18.35 1.51 -4.03
C VAL A 235 -19.00 2.48 -5.02
N ASN A 236 -18.26 3.51 -5.45
CA ASN A 236 -18.75 4.46 -6.45
C ASN A 236 -18.86 3.85 -7.85
N ALA A 237 -17.90 3.01 -8.26
CA ALA A 237 -17.89 2.39 -9.58
C ALA A 237 -19.11 1.47 -9.80
N PHE A 238 -19.53 0.75 -8.76
CA PHE A 238 -20.72 -0.11 -8.78
C PHE A 238 -22.03 0.61 -8.42
N GLY A 239 -21.99 1.89 -8.03
CA GLY A 239 -23.17 2.63 -7.58
C GLY A 239 -23.72 2.15 -6.23
N GLU A 240 -22.87 1.57 -5.39
CA GLU A 240 -23.24 1.10 -4.05
C GLU A 240 -23.29 2.25 -3.04
N LYS A 241 -24.13 2.09 -2.00
CA LYS A 241 -24.21 3.06 -0.90
C LYS A 241 -23.12 2.86 0.15
N ARG A 242 -22.59 1.64 0.26
CA ARG A 242 -21.60 1.26 1.26
C ARG A 242 -20.74 0.11 0.78
N LEU A 243 -19.56 -0.02 1.37
CA LEU A 243 -18.70 -1.19 1.15
C LEU A 243 -19.39 -2.45 1.71
N GLY A 244 -19.53 -3.47 0.86
CA GLY A 244 -19.96 -4.81 1.27
C GLY A 244 -18.77 -5.63 1.78
N MET A 245 -18.81 -6.95 1.56
CA MET A 245 -17.64 -7.77 1.86
C MET A 245 -16.62 -7.59 0.75
N ALA A 246 -15.46 -7.02 1.09
CA ALA A 246 -14.39 -6.73 0.14
C ALA A 246 -13.03 -7.22 0.64
N GLY A 247 -12.11 -7.43 -0.29
CA GLY A 247 -10.73 -7.79 0.02
C GLY A 247 -9.84 -7.74 -1.21
N SER A 248 -8.59 -7.36 -1.02
CA SER A 248 -7.56 -7.37 -2.05
C SER A 248 -7.21 -8.81 -2.44
N LEU A 249 -7.11 -9.10 -3.73
CA LEU A 249 -6.72 -10.41 -4.26
C LEU A 249 -5.28 -10.38 -4.78
N SER A 250 -4.96 -9.38 -5.59
CA SER A 250 -3.61 -9.15 -6.12
C SER A 250 -3.30 -7.66 -6.21
N HIS A 251 -2.02 -7.31 -6.20
CA HIS A 251 -1.56 -5.94 -6.40
C HIS A 251 -0.23 -5.95 -7.14
N LYS A 252 -0.21 -5.23 -8.26
CA LYS A 252 0.97 -5.01 -9.09
C LYS A 252 1.36 -3.55 -9.02
N MET A 253 2.64 -3.28 -8.86
CA MET A 253 3.22 -1.95 -8.78
C MET A 253 4.43 -1.87 -9.70
N VAL A 254 4.45 -0.88 -10.58
CA VAL A 254 5.57 -0.54 -11.46
C VAL A 254 6.11 0.82 -11.05
N PHE A 255 7.42 0.89 -10.79
CA PHE A 255 8.14 2.12 -10.49
C PHE A 255 8.77 2.62 -11.79
N HIS A 256 8.39 3.83 -12.21
CA HIS A 256 8.80 4.40 -13.50
C HIS A 256 10.09 5.20 -13.42
N VAL A 257 10.55 5.49 -12.21
CA VAL A 257 11.73 6.30 -11.91
C VAL A 257 12.73 5.48 -11.09
N ASN A 258 13.99 5.91 -11.10
CA ASN A 258 15.00 5.33 -10.21
C ASN A 258 14.59 5.57 -8.73
N SER A 259 14.96 4.65 -7.83
CA SER A 259 14.44 4.71 -6.45
C SER A 259 14.88 5.95 -5.67
N GLU A 260 15.93 6.64 -6.12
CA GLU A 260 16.36 7.94 -5.64
C GLU A 260 15.25 9.01 -5.78
N GLU A 261 14.49 9.00 -6.88
CA GLU A 261 13.38 9.93 -7.15
C GLU A 261 12.11 9.59 -6.35
N LEU A 262 12.07 8.43 -5.67
CA LEU A 262 10.97 8.03 -4.80
C LEU A 262 11.09 8.64 -3.39
N ARG A 263 12.14 9.43 -3.11
CA ARG A 263 12.42 9.96 -1.78
C ARG A 263 11.25 10.78 -1.24
N ILE A 264 10.64 10.30 -0.15
CA ILE A 264 9.56 10.98 0.59
C ILE A 264 10.03 11.60 1.91
N GLY A 265 11.27 11.34 2.32
CA GLY A 265 11.81 11.61 3.66
C GLY A 265 12.13 13.06 4.00
N ASN A 266 11.84 14.08 3.17
CA ASN A 266 12.11 15.48 3.56
C ASN A 266 11.03 16.08 4.47
N GLY A 267 9.89 15.39 4.61
CA GLY A 267 8.77 15.82 5.46
C GLY A 267 8.03 17.08 4.99
N LYS A 268 8.37 17.62 3.82
CA LYS A 268 7.82 18.87 3.30
C LYS A 268 6.96 18.66 2.06
N GLU A 269 7.42 17.80 1.16
CA GLU A 269 6.80 17.65 -0.15
C GLU A 269 5.72 16.58 -0.16
N TRP A 270 4.65 16.86 -0.89
CA TRP A 270 3.49 16.00 -0.96
C TRP A 270 3.42 15.24 -2.29
N PHE A 271 3.16 13.94 -2.17
CA PHE A 271 2.85 13.06 -3.27
C PHE A 271 1.33 12.92 -3.40
N ILE A 272 0.84 12.61 -4.60
CA ILE A 272 -0.58 12.43 -4.86
C ILE A 272 -0.81 11.00 -5.33
N GLN A 273 -1.68 10.27 -4.64
CA GLN A 273 -2.22 8.98 -5.07
C GLN A 273 -3.59 9.20 -5.71
N GLU A 274 -3.72 8.91 -6.99
CA GLU A 274 -4.98 8.96 -7.74
C GLU A 274 -5.46 7.55 -8.08
N MET A 275 -6.64 7.18 -7.59
CA MET A 275 -7.24 5.85 -7.78
C MET A 275 -8.51 5.93 -8.62
N SER A 276 -8.74 4.90 -9.44
CA SER A 276 -9.93 4.73 -10.28
C SER A 276 -10.25 3.26 -10.52
N SER A 277 -11.43 2.95 -11.05
CA SER A 277 -11.83 1.58 -11.39
C SER A 277 -12.38 1.55 -12.82
N PRO A 278 -11.65 0.98 -13.80
CA PRO A 278 -12.10 0.96 -15.18
C PRO A 278 -13.18 -0.09 -15.45
N ARG A 279 -13.15 -1.22 -14.72
CA ARG A 279 -14.09 -2.34 -14.91
C ARG A 279 -14.22 -3.15 -13.63
N GLY A 280 -15.45 -3.57 -13.34
CA GLY A 280 -15.75 -4.57 -12.32
C GLY A 280 -16.94 -5.43 -12.72
N GLY A 281 -16.94 -6.67 -12.26
CA GLY A 281 -17.95 -7.70 -12.54
C GLY A 281 -17.61 -9.01 -11.84
N GLU A 282 -18.60 -9.91 -11.76
CA GLU A 282 -18.42 -11.29 -11.33
C GLU A 282 -17.86 -11.37 -9.90
N GLY A 283 -18.29 -10.42 -9.05
CA GLY A 283 -17.85 -10.29 -7.67
C GLY A 283 -16.46 -9.67 -7.49
N ARG A 284 -15.90 -9.03 -8.53
CA ARG A 284 -14.58 -8.39 -8.50
C ARG A 284 -14.56 -7.02 -9.16
N GLY A 285 -13.53 -6.23 -8.89
CA GLY A 285 -13.25 -4.97 -9.58
C GLY A 285 -11.76 -4.71 -9.67
N THR A 286 -11.34 -4.14 -10.80
CA THR A 286 -9.98 -3.66 -11.00
C THR A 286 -9.85 -2.26 -10.42
N ILE A 287 -8.81 -2.01 -9.62
CA ILE A 287 -8.43 -0.66 -9.19
C ILE A 287 -7.11 -0.30 -9.84
N GLU A 288 -7.08 0.83 -10.53
CA GLU A 288 -5.88 1.43 -11.08
C GLU A 288 -5.46 2.61 -10.22
N THR A 289 -4.17 2.66 -9.85
CA THR A 289 -3.60 3.78 -9.12
C THR A 289 -2.46 4.42 -9.89
N ARG A 290 -2.39 5.75 -9.84
CA ARG A 290 -1.23 6.54 -10.27
C ARG A 290 -0.70 7.31 -9.07
N ILE A 291 0.61 7.26 -8.85
CA ILE A 291 1.28 8.08 -7.86
C ILE A 291 2.10 9.15 -8.57
N TRP A 292 1.86 10.39 -8.19
CA TRP A 292 2.47 11.57 -8.75
C TRP A 292 3.46 12.17 -7.75
N SER A 293 4.63 12.56 -8.24
CA SER A 293 5.61 13.32 -7.48
C SER A 293 5.09 14.74 -7.17
N PRO A 294 5.77 15.48 -6.27
CA PRO A 294 5.44 16.89 -5.99
C PRO A 294 5.45 17.78 -7.24
N SER A 295 6.30 17.46 -8.23
CA SER A 295 6.38 18.16 -9.52
C SER A 295 5.30 17.70 -10.53
N GLY A 296 4.46 16.74 -10.17
CA GLY A 296 3.40 16.19 -11.02
C GLY A 296 3.88 15.16 -12.04
N GLN A 297 5.08 14.59 -11.88
CA GLN A 297 5.58 13.46 -12.68
C GLN A 297 4.92 12.15 -12.21
N LEU A 298 4.54 11.28 -13.14
CA LEU A 298 4.09 9.93 -12.81
C LEU A 298 5.29 9.07 -12.37
N ILE A 299 5.34 8.68 -11.10
CA ILE A 299 6.45 7.89 -10.55
C ILE A 299 6.10 6.42 -10.33
N VAL A 300 4.82 6.11 -10.11
CA VAL A 300 4.33 4.73 -9.92
C VAL A 300 2.99 4.55 -10.60
N SER A 301 2.78 3.36 -11.18
CA SER A 301 1.45 2.88 -11.53
C SER A 301 1.15 1.54 -10.86
N THR A 302 -0.09 1.34 -10.44
CA THR A 302 -0.55 0.08 -9.86
C THR A 302 -1.80 -0.44 -10.54
N MET A 303 -1.96 -1.75 -10.49
CA MET A 303 -3.19 -2.46 -10.84
C MET A 303 -3.49 -3.47 -9.74
N GLN A 304 -4.68 -3.38 -9.18
CA GLN A 304 -5.15 -4.23 -8.08
C GLN A 304 -6.39 -5.00 -8.54
N ASP A 305 -6.41 -6.31 -8.32
CA ASP A 305 -7.64 -7.10 -8.39
C ASP A 305 -8.22 -7.19 -6.97
N ALA A 306 -9.51 -6.91 -6.85
CA ALA A 306 -10.20 -6.87 -5.57
C ALA A 306 -11.55 -7.58 -5.67
N MET A 307 -11.85 -8.41 -4.68
CA MET A 307 -13.18 -8.96 -4.48
C MET A 307 -14.09 -7.88 -3.90
N LEU A 308 -15.30 -7.77 -4.44
CA LEU A 308 -16.41 -7.03 -3.83
C LEU A 308 -17.69 -7.85 -3.96
N ARG A 309 -18.25 -8.25 -2.82
CA ARG A 309 -19.62 -8.75 -2.74
C ARG A 309 -20.52 -7.64 -2.25
N ARG A 310 -21.61 -7.39 -2.98
CA ARG A 310 -22.58 -6.34 -2.68
C ARG A 310 -23.08 -6.50 -1.23
N PRO A 311 -23.38 -5.41 -0.52
CA PRO A 311 -24.03 -5.50 0.78
C PRO A 311 -25.33 -6.31 0.65
N LEU A 312 -25.60 -7.19 1.61
CA LEU A 312 -26.92 -7.84 1.67
C LEU A 312 -27.99 -6.76 1.79
N GLU A 313 -29.00 -6.81 0.92
CA GLU A 313 -30.21 -6.03 1.12
C GLU A 313 -30.87 -6.55 2.40
N ALA A 314 -31.27 -5.63 3.30
CA ALA A 314 -32.09 -6.03 4.44
C ALA A 314 -33.35 -6.67 3.87
N LYS A 315 -33.66 -7.91 4.29
CA LYS A 315 -34.94 -8.53 3.95
C LYS A 315 -36.02 -7.55 4.37
N LEU A 316 -36.86 -7.14 3.43
CA LEU A 316 -38.09 -6.41 3.74
C LEU A 316 -38.87 -7.30 4.71
N SER A 317 -38.96 -6.85 5.96
CA SER A 317 -39.83 -7.44 6.98
C SER A 317 -41.27 -7.10 6.69
#